data_AF-A0A920TT78-F1
#
_entry.id   AF-A0A920TT78-F1
#
_cell.length_a   1.000
_cell.length_b   1.000
_cell.length_c   1.000
_cell.angle_alpha   90.00
_cell.angle_beta   90.00
_cell.angle_gamma   90.00
#
_symmetry.space_group_name_H-M   'P 1'
#
loop_
_entity.id
_entity.type
_entity.pdbx_description
1 polymer ?
#
loop_
_entity_poly.entity_id
_entity_poly.type
_entity_poly.pdbx_seq_one_letter_code
_entity_poly.pdbx_strand_id
1 'polypeptide(L)'
;MESIRLATSYVEDVEFSAEDATRTDLDFLTEVVKAAVQAGAGTINLPDTVGYALPFEIHLMIEELQSRLPELDQCTLSVHCHDDLGLAVANSLAGIAAGARQVECTVNGIGERAGKCGT
;
A
#
# COMPACT_ATOMS: atom_id res chain seq x y z
N MET A 1 2.80 -10.69 12.27
CA MET A 1 2.65 -11.95 11.50
C MET A 1 1.67 -12.92 12.14
N GLU A 2 1.68 -13.14 13.45
CA GLU A 2 0.67 -13.98 14.13
C GLU A 2 -0.77 -13.53 13.87
N SER A 3 -1.03 -12.22 13.85
CA SER A 3 -2.32 -11.64 13.48
C SER A 3 -2.79 -12.04 12.07
N ILE A 4 -1.87 -12.07 11.09
CA ILE A 4 -2.17 -12.48 9.70
C ILE A 4 -2.53 -13.96 9.67
N ARG A 5 -1.73 -14.83 10.31
CA ARG A 5 -2.02 -16.27 10.39
C ARG A 5 -3.33 -16.58 11.11
N LEU A 6 -3.66 -15.78 12.11
CA LEU A 6 -4.94 -15.90 12.80
C LEU A 6 -6.08 -15.50 11.85
N ALA A 7 -5.96 -14.37 11.16
CA ALA A 7 -6.97 -13.90 10.20
C ALA A 7 -7.19 -14.90 9.06
N THR A 8 -6.13 -15.48 8.49
CA THR A 8 -6.24 -16.48 7.41
C THR A 8 -6.88 -17.79 7.85
N SER A 9 -6.98 -18.04 9.16
CA SER A 9 -7.76 -19.18 9.68
C SER A 9 -9.28 -18.93 9.67
N TYR A 10 -9.72 -17.67 9.52
CA TYR A 10 -11.13 -17.27 9.52
C TYR A 10 -11.65 -16.87 8.14
N VAL A 11 -10.82 -16.26 7.30
CA VAL A 11 -11.20 -15.73 5.98
C VAL A 11 -10.12 -16.00 4.94
N GLU A 12 -10.53 -16.14 3.68
CA GLU A 12 -9.61 -16.43 2.57
C GLU A 12 -8.86 -15.18 2.08
N ASP A 13 -9.46 -14.01 2.23
CA ASP A 13 -8.92 -12.73 1.78
C ASP A 13 -8.48 -11.90 2.99
N VAL A 14 -7.17 -11.70 3.11
CA VAL A 14 -6.55 -10.95 4.19
C VAL A 14 -5.62 -9.90 3.59
N GLU A 15 -5.91 -8.64 3.93
CA GLU A 15 -5.05 -7.51 3.62
C GLU A 15 -4.16 -7.16 4.82
N PHE A 16 -2.89 -6.86 4.55
CA PHE A 16 -1.96 -6.29 5.51
C PHE A 16 -1.55 -4.89 5.08
N SER A 17 -1.71 -3.92 5.97
CA SER A 17 -1.23 -2.55 5.78
C SER A 17 0.11 -2.32 6.47
N ALA A 18 1.13 -1.94 5.70
CA ALA A 18 2.39 -1.44 6.25
C ALA A 18 2.24 0.05 6.58
N GLU A 19 1.59 0.36 7.71
CA GLU A 19 1.37 1.74 8.14
C GLU A 19 2.67 2.56 8.11
N ASP A 20 2.57 3.80 7.60
CA ASP A 20 3.70 4.72 7.43
C ASP A 20 4.76 4.26 6.39
N ALA A 21 4.32 3.50 5.37
CA ALA A 21 5.19 2.95 4.32
C ALA A 21 6.11 3.99 3.68
N THR A 22 5.60 5.17 3.34
CA THR A 22 6.36 6.22 2.63
C THR A 22 7.52 6.81 3.43
N ARG A 23 7.58 6.58 4.75
CA ARG A 23 8.67 7.04 5.64
C ARG A 23 9.48 5.90 6.25
N THR A 24 9.07 4.66 5.99
CA THR A 24 9.76 3.48 6.49
C THR A 24 11.01 3.21 5.65
N ASP A 25 12.11 2.83 6.29
CA ASP A 25 13.32 2.40 5.58
C ASP A 25 12.99 1.25 4.62
N LEU A 26 13.44 1.35 3.38
CA LEU A 26 13.03 0.44 2.31
C LEU A 26 13.47 -1.01 2.57
N ASP A 27 14.63 -1.23 3.21
CA ASP A 27 15.09 -2.58 3.54
C ASP A 27 14.20 -3.18 4.63
N PHE A 28 13.85 -2.40 5.65
CA PHE A 28 12.92 -2.85 6.69
C PHE A 28 11.51 -3.08 6.14
N LEU A 29 11.00 -2.19 5.28
CA LEU A 29 9.70 -2.34 4.62
C LEU A 29 9.66 -3.63 3.80
N THR A 30 10.73 -3.92 3.04
CA THR A 30 10.88 -5.15 2.26
C THR A 30 10.79 -6.39 3.16
N GLU A 31 11.49 -6.41 4.30
CA GLU A 31 11.44 -7.54 5.24
C GLU A 31 10.04 -7.73 5.85
N VAL A 32 9.35 -6.63 6.21
CA VAL A 32 7.99 -6.67 6.75
C VAL A 32 6.99 -7.18 5.72
N VAL A 33 7.05 -6.67 4.49
CA VAL A 33 6.17 -7.10 3.39
C VAL A 33 6.40 -8.58 3.09
N LYS A 34 7.65 -9.01 2.98
CA LYS A 34 7.99 -10.43 2.76
C LYS A 34 7.42 -11.33 3.85
N ALA A 35 7.57 -10.92 5.11
CA ALA A 35 7.03 -11.67 6.24
C ALA A 35 5.50 -11.70 6.25
N ALA A 36 4.83 -10.63 5.79
CA ALA A 36 3.38 -10.56 5.67
C ALA A 36 2.85 -11.51 4.58
N VAL A 37 3.49 -11.51 3.40
CA VAL A 37 3.19 -12.44 2.30
C VAL A 37 3.38 -13.89 2.76
N GLN A 38 4.51 -14.20 3.41
CA GLN A 38 4.77 -15.55 3.95
C GLN A 38 3.79 -15.97 5.06
N ALA A 39 3.16 -15.01 5.74
CA ALA A 39 2.12 -15.28 6.73
C ALA A 39 0.73 -15.51 6.11
N GLY A 40 0.59 -15.28 4.81
CA GLY A 40 -0.62 -15.54 4.03
C GLY A 40 -1.44 -14.31 3.66
N ALA A 41 -0.87 -13.10 3.73
CA ALA A 41 -1.55 -11.90 3.23
C ALA A 41 -1.70 -11.96 1.70
N GLY A 42 -2.93 -11.84 1.20
CA GLY A 42 -3.24 -11.81 -0.23
C GLY A 42 -3.10 -10.41 -0.84
N THR A 43 -3.29 -9.38 -0.02
CA THR A 43 -3.13 -7.97 -0.41
C THR A 43 -2.18 -7.26 0.54
N ILE A 44 -1.27 -6.47 -0.01
CA ILE A 44 -0.35 -5.62 0.74
C ILE A 44 -0.67 -4.16 0.42
N ASN A 45 -1.09 -3.43 1.45
CA ASN A 45 -1.41 -2.02 1.35
C ASN A 45 -0.25 -1.14 1.82
N LEU A 46 0.06 -0.13 1.00
CA LEU A 46 1.17 0.81 1.19
C LEU A 46 0.61 2.24 1.27
N PRO A 47 0.25 2.71 2.49
CA PRO A 47 -0.33 4.02 2.69
C PRO A 47 0.70 5.15 2.68
N ASP A 48 0.33 6.28 2.06
CA ASP A 48 0.94 7.59 2.34
C ASP A 48 0.25 8.19 3.57
N THR A 49 0.63 7.70 4.75
CA THR A 49 -0.05 8.03 6.01
C THR A 49 -0.05 9.54 6.29
N VAL A 50 1.05 10.22 5.99
CA VAL A 50 1.18 11.68 6.20
C VAL A 50 0.50 12.48 5.10
N GLY A 51 0.44 11.96 3.88
CA GLY A 51 -0.18 12.63 2.73
C GLY A 51 0.75 13.59 1.98
N TYR A 52 2.07 13.47 2.19
CA TYR A 52 3.08 14.38 1.65
C TYR A 52 3.96 13.76 0.55
N ALA A 53 3.70 12.50 0.18
CA ALA A 53 4.46 11.88 -0.89
C ALA A 53 4.13 12.54 -2.23
N LEU A 54 5.14 12.63 -3.09
CA LEU A 54 5.01 13.05 -4.47
C LEU A 54 4.74 11.84 -5.37
N PRO A 55 4.11 12.02 -6.55
CA PRO A 55 3.75 10.90 -7.41
C PRO A 55 4.92 10.00 -7.78
N PHE A 56 6.11 10.58 -8.03
CA PHE A 56 7.31 9.79 -8.36
C PHE A 56 7.83 8.98 -7.16
N GLU A 57 7.63 9.43 -5.92
CA GLU A 57 8.06 8.70 -4.72
C GLU A 57 7.17 7.47 -4.51
N ILE A 58 5.86 7.60 -4.74
CA ILE A 58 4.94 6.46 -4.73
C ILE A 58 5.30 5.46 -5.83
N HIS A 59 5.57 5.95 -7.05
CA HIS A 59 5.96 5.08 -8.16
C HIS A 59 7.22 4.26 -7.82
N LEU A 60 8.28 4.95 -7.36
CA LEU A 60 9.55 4.31 -7.00
C LEU A 60 9.40 3.32 -5.84
N MET A 61 8.59 3.63 -4.83
CA MET A 61 8.33 2.70 -3.71
C MET A 61 7.71 1.39 -4.19
N ILE A 62 6.70 1.46 -5.05
CA ILE A 62 6.04 0.28 -5.61
C ILE A 62 7.00 -0.51 -6.51
N GLU A 63 7.70 0.17 -7.41
CA GLU A 63 8.66 -0.45 -8.33
C GLU A 63 9.81 -1.15 -7.58
N GLU A 64 10.39 -0.50 -6.58
CA GLU A 64 11.46 -1.07 -5.76
C GLU A 64 11.00 -2.29 -4.98
N LEU A 65 9.80 -2.26 -4.37
CA LEU A 65 9.28 -3.41 -3.63
C LEU A 65 9.05 -4.61 -4.55
N GLN A 66 8.45 -4.39 -5.74
CA GLN A 66 8.26 -5.46 -6.72
C GLN A 66 9.59 -6.03 -7.23
N SER A 67 10.56 -5.16 -7.49
CA SER A 67 11.92 -5.56 -7.91
C SER A 67 12.62 -6.41 -6.86
N ARG A 68 12.45 -6.08 -5.57
CA ARG A 68 13.09 -6.78 -4.44
C ARG A 68 12.38 -8.06 -4.02
N LEU A 69 11.06 -8.15 -4.26
CA LEU A 69 10.22 -9.25 -3.82
C LEU A 69 9.40 -9.84 -4.98
N PRO A 70 9.98 -10.75 -5.77
CA PRO A 70 9.25 -11.46 -6.83
C PRO A 70 8.02 -12.22 -6.33
N GLU A 71 7.95 -12.57 -5.04
CA GLU A 71 6.77 -13.20 -4.43
C GLU A 71 5.52 -12.29 -4.48
N LEU A 72 5.69 -10.98 -4.65
CA LEU A 72 4.58 -10.03 -4.81
C LEU A 72 3.76 -10.26 -6.08
N ASP A 73 4.26 -11.01 -7.06
CA ASP A 73 3.49 -11.42 -8.24
C ASP A 73 2.24 -12.25 -7.88
N GLN A 74 2.23 -12.88 -6.69
CA GLN A 74 1.11 -13.65 -6.18
C GLN A 74 0.17 -12.84 -5.28
N CYS A 75 0.50 -11.58 -5.00
CA CYS A 75 -0.26 -10.69 -4.13
C CYS A 75 -0.79 -9.48 -4.90
N THR A 76 -1.84 -8.86 -4.38
CA THR A 76 -2.28 -7.55 -4.84
C THR A 76 -1.54 -6.46 -4.07
N LEU A 77 -0.86 -5.55 -4.77
CA LEU A 77 -0.40 -4.30 -4.16
C LEU A 77 -1.53 -3.26 -4.19
N SER A 78 -1.82 -2.70 -3.01
CA SER A 78 -2.78 -1.63 -2.81
C SER A 78 -2.06 -0.33 -2.45
N VAL A 79 -2.53 0.79 -2.99
CA VAL A 79 -2.12 2.14 -2.58
C VAL A 79 -3.24 2.86 -1.87
N HIS A 80 -2.89 3.56 -0.80
CA HIS A 80 -3.81 4.38 0.00
C HIS A 80 -3.22 5.78 0.15
N CYS A 81 -3.70 6.71 -0.67
CA CYS A 81 -3.13 8.05 -0.73
C CYS A 81 -4.05 9.07 -0.02
N HIS A 82 -3.44 9.90 0.83
CA HIS A 82 -4.09 11.03 1.48
C HIS A 82 -3.92 12.32 0.67
N ASP A 83 -4.87 13.24 0.80
CA ASP A 83 -4.97 14.41 -0.07
C ASP A 83 -4.42 15.70 0.55
N ASP A 84 -3.52 15.60 1.53
CA ASP A 84 -2.99 16.75 2.27
C ASP A 84 -2.28 17.79 1.37
N LEU A 85 -1.76 17.37 0.21
CA LEU A 85 -1.20 18.25 -0.83
C LEU A 85 -2.09 18.40 -2.08
N GLY A 86 -3.31 17.86 -2.08
CA GLY A 86 -4.16 17.80 -3.28
C GLY A 86 -3.66 16.84 -4.35
N LEU A 87 -2.88 15.84 -3.95
CA LEU A 87 -2.18 14.90 -4.83
C LEU A 87 -2.66 13.45 -4.71
N ALA A 88 -3.70 13.15 -3.92
CA ALA A 88 -4.09 11.76 -3.65
C ALA A 88 -4.37 10.96 -4.92
N VAL A 89 -5.12 11.54 -5.86
CA VAL A 89 -5.43 10.90 -7.16
C VAL A 89 -4.17 10.71 -8.00
N ALA A 90 -3.29 11.71 -8.07
CA ALA A 90 -2.05 11.63 -8.83
C ALA A 90 -1.12 10.55 -8.25
N ASN A 91 -1.02 10.47 -6.92
CA ASN A 91 -0.27 9.46 -6.20
C ASN A 91 -0.84 8.06 -6.43
N SER A 92 -2.16 7.89 -6.37
CA SER A 92 -2.81 6.60 -6.64
C SER A 92 -2.59 6.14 -8.08
N LEU A 93 -2.69 7.04 -9.07
CA LEU A 93 -2.39 6.72 -10.46
C LEU A 93 -0.92 6.38 -10.69
N ALA A 94 0.00 7.04 -9.97
CA ALA A 94 1.43 6.72 -10.05
C ALA A 94 1.74 5.32 -9.49
N GLY A 95 1.06 4.93 -8.40
CA GLY A 95 1.10 3.57 -7.88
C GLY A 95 0.58 2.54 -8.88
N ILE A 96 -0.55 2.81 -9.54
CA ILE A 96 -1.08 1.94 -10.60
C ILE A 96 -0.07 1.81 -11.75
N ALA A 97 0.53 2.93 -12.18
CA ALA A 97 1.52 2.93 -13.25
C ALA A 97 2.79 2.13 -12.90
N ALA A 98 3.12 1.99 -11.60
CA ALA A 98 4.21 1.16 -11.12
C ALA A 98 3.85 -0.32 -10.94
N GLY A 99 2.57 -0.69 -10.97
CA GLY A 99 2.13 -2.08 -10.83
C GLY A 99 1.17 -2.35 -9.67
N ALA A 100 0.77 -1.34 -8.90
CA ALA A 100 -0.34 -1.50 -7.94
C ALA A 100 -1.64 -1.82 -8.68
N ARG A 101 -2.45 -2.71 -8.11
CA ARG A 101 -3.69 -3.20 -8.73
C ARG A 101 -4.94 -2.90 -7.93
N GLN A 102 -4.79 -2.30 -6.76
CA GLN A 102 -5.86 -1.82 -5.90
C GLN A 102 -5.59 -0.38 -5.45
N VAL A 103 -6.65 0.40 -5.33
CA VAL A 103 -6.63 1.76 -4.75
C VAL A 103 -7.65 1.80 -3.62
N GLU A 104 -7.22 2.22 -2.44
CA GLU A 104 -8.11 2.59 -1.37
C GLU A 104 -8.53 4.05 -1.52
N CYS A 105 -9.83 4.26 -1.65
CA CYS A 105 -10.45 5.54 -1.96
C CYS A 105 -11.84 5.62 -1.32
N THR A 106 -12.40 6.82 -1.31
CA THR A 106 -13.75 7.07 -0.75
C THR A 106 -14.57 7.96 -1.67
N VAL A 107 -15.89 7.89 -1.54
CA VAL A 107 -16.81 8.74 -2.31
C VAL A 107 -16.49 10.21 -2.03
N ASN A 108 -16.23 10.98 -3.08
CA ASN A 108 -15.80 12.38 -3.01
C ASN A 108 -14.52 12.63 -2.19
N GLY A 109 -13.71 11.59 -1.94
CA GLY A 109 -12.46 11.70 -1.16
C GLY A 109 -12.69 11.96 0.33
N ILE A 110 -13.88 11.70 0.88
CA ILE A 110 -14.16 11.93 2.29
C ILE A 110 -13.20 11.14 3.20
N GLY A 111 -12.62 11.82 4.18
CA GLY A 111 -11.69 11.24 5.14
C GLY A 111 -11.28 12.25 6.20
N GLU A 112 -10.40 11.81 7.11
CA GLU A 112 -9.78 12.72 8.08
C GLU A 112 -8.88 13.75 7.36
N ARG A 113 -8.61 14.88 8.02
CA ARG A 113 -7.78 15.99 7.51
C ARG A 113 -8.28 16.51 6.15
N ALA A 114 -7.43 16.47 5.12
CA ALA A 114 -7.76 16.88 3.76
C ALA A 114 -8.51 15.79 2.97
N GLY A 115 -8.67 14.60 3.54
CA GLY A 115 -9.37 13.49 2.90
C GLY A 115 -8.43 12.47 2.25
N LYS A 116 -9.03 11.63 1.42
CA LYS A 116 -8.40 10.50 0.72
C LYS A 116 -8.56 10.66 -0.80
N CYS A 117 -7.99 9.74 -1.57
CA CYS A 117 -8.30 9.61 -2.99
C CYS A 117 -9.82 9.49 -3.21
N GLY A 118 -10.37 10.29 -4.12
CA GLY A 118 -11.78 10.23 -4.51
C GLY A 118 -12.05 9.13 -5.54
N THR A 119 -13.14 8.37 -5.36
CA THR A 119 -13.70 7.43 -6.36
C THR A 119 -14.50 8.14 -7.45
#